data_AF-A0A1C4ZSQ8-F1
#
_entry.id   AF-A0A1C4ZSQ8-F1
#
_cell.length_a   1.000
_cell.length_b   1.000
_cell.length_c   1.000
_cell.angle_alpha   90.00
_cell.angle_beta   90.00
_cell.angle_gamma   90.00
#
_symmetry.space_group_name_H-M   'P 1'
#
loop_
_entity.id
_entity.type
_entity.pdbx_description
1 polymer ?
#
loop_
_entity_poly.entity_id
_entity_poly.type
_entity_poly.pdbx_seq_one_letter_code
_entity_poly.pdbx_strand_id
1 'polypeptide(L)'
;MKLEILPVPGIGDVTEGDDLAALIATAAPWLRDGDVLVVTSKIVSKAEGRLVDVPADGPERLAARDEVLAAETARVVAARGATRIVQTHHGFVMASAGIDASNVDKTRLVLLPKDPDASAQALRAALRDQYHLDVAVIISDTMGRPWRNGLTDVALGVAGMPAIRDHRGEIDPYGNELQLTQMAVVDELAGAAELIKGKCDQVPVAVVRGYLGVERAADAEGARALIRDAALDLFSLGTAEARAAGLREAAVLADGPGPTPAEPAAVERAIAAVADVVAPGTVFTQVTDDEVRAGLVANVPGWPERAGGLVLGAPPAPVDQADLVRFGADLQRLRTALAAEGVSSALLPPPVGSTASAALAV
;
A
#
# COMPACT_ATOMS: atom_id res chain seq x y z
N MET A 1 13.66 -31.07 -11.68
CA MET A 1 12.26 -31.08 -11.22
C MET A 1 11.36 -30.96 -12.44
N LYS A 2 10.27 -31.74 -12.52
CA LYS A 2 9.24 -31.57 -13.56
C LYS A 2 8.01 -30.99 -12.87
N LEU A 3 7.46 -29.90 -13.43
CA LEU A 3 6.24 -29.26 -12.97
C LEU A 3 5.12 -29.54 -13.98
N GLU A 4 3.95 -29.92 -13.50
CA GLU A 4 2.74 -30.11 -14.31
C GLU A 4 1.61 -29.22 -13.77
N ILE A 5 0.84 -28.60 -14.66
CA ILE A 5 -0.31 -27.77 -14.32
C ILE A 5 -1.53 -28.38 -15.00
N LEU A 6 -2.47 -28.87 -14.21
CA LEU A 6 -3.61 -29.68 -14.67
C LEU A 6 -4.92 -28.97 -14.33
N PRO A 7 -5.86 -28.80 -15.28
CA PRO A 7 -7.16 -28.22 -14.99
C PRO A 7 -8.05 -29.23 -14.24
N VAL A 8 -8.96 -28.73 -13.41
CA VAL A 8 -10.05 -29.52 -12.81
C VAL A 8 -11.39 -29.11 -13.44
N PRO A 9 -11.75 -29.69 -14.61
CA PRO A 9 -13.04 -29.43 -15.24
C PRO A 9 -14.16 -30.16 -14.48
N GLY A 10 -15.41 -29.74 -14.72
CA GLY A 10 -16.59 -30.46 -14.23
C GLY A 10 -17.04 -30.13 -12.80
N ILE A 11 -16.46 -29.09 -12.17
CA ILE A 11 -16.93 -28.58 -10.86
C ILE A 11 -18.33 -27.94 -10.97
N GLY A 12 -18.65 -27.32 -12.11
CA GLY A 12 -19.95 -26.68 -12.34
C GLY A 12 -20.11 -25.34 -11.60
N ASP A 13 -21.36 -24.91 -11.43
CA ASP A 13 -21.70 -23.68 -10.72
C ASP A 13 -21.79 -23.92 -9.21
N VAL A 14 -20.90 -23.27 -8.45
CA VAL A 14 -20.91 -23.29 -6.98
C VAL A 14 -21.91 -22.29 -6.43
N THR A 15 -22.63 -22.70 -5.40
CA THR A 15 -23.64 -21.94 -4.67
C THR A 15 -23.33 -21.91 -3.17
N GLU A 16 -24.08 -21.10 -2.42
CA GLU A 16 -23.90 -20.95 -0.98
C GLU A 16 -24.12 -22.27 -0.24
N GLY A 17 -23.17 -22.62 0.63
CA GLY A 17 -23.19 -23.86 1.41
C GLY A 17 -22.65 -25.11 0.71
N ASP A 18 -22.23 -25.01 -0.56
CA ASP A 18 -21.66 -26.15 -1.27
C ASP A 18 -20.33 -26.62 -0.64
N ASP A 19 -20.17 -27.94 -0.54
CA ASP A 19 -18.93 -28.57 -0.07
C ASP A 19 -17.87 -28.58 -1.17
N LEU A 20 -16.97 -27.60 -1.14
CA LEU A 20 -15.87 -27.50 -2.11
C LEU A 20 -14.93 -28.70 -2.09
N ALA A 21 -14.69 -29.34 -0.94
CA ALA A 21 -13.82 -30.51 -0.89
C ALA A 21 -14.45 -31.67 -1.66
N ALA A 22 -15.76 -31.89 -1.46
CA ALA A 22 -16.49 -32.93 -2.16
C ALA A 22 -16.60 -32.68 -3.67
N LEU A 23 -16.87 -31.44 -4.08
CA LEU A 23 -16.92 -31.06 -5.49
C LEU A 23 -15.57 -31.28 -6.18
N ILE A 24 -14.47 -30.83 -5.56
CA ILE A 24 -13.12 -30.96 -6.10
C ILE A 24 -12.69 -32.43 -6.16
N ALA A 25 -12.88 -33.20 -5.09
CA ALA A 25 -12.49 -34.61 -5.05
C ALA A 25 -13.28 -35.45 -6.08
N THR A 26 -14.55 -35.11 -6.31
CA THR A 26 -15.38 -35.75 -7.34
C THR A 26 -14.92 -35.41 -8.75
N ALA A 27 -14.58 -34.14 -9.01
CA ALA A 27 -14.11 -33.69 -10.32
C ALA A 27 -12.66 -34.13 -10.63
N ALA A 28 -11.84 -34.33 -9.61
CA ALA A 28 -10.45 -34.75 -9.72
C ALA A 28 -10.12 -35.99 -8.87
N PRO A 29 -10.69 -37.17 -9.20
CA PRO A 29 -10.37 -38.42 -8.48
C PRO A 29 -8.91 -38.88 -8.68
N TRP A 30 -8.15 -38.17 -9.53
CA TRP A 30 -6.74 -38.39 -9.83
C TRP A 30 -5.78 -37.53 -8.97
N LEU A 31 -6.32 -36.73 -8.04
CA LEU A 31 -5.53 -36.02 -7.04
C LEU A 31 -4.66 -36.98 -6.24
N ARG A 32 -3.50 -36.50 -5.81
CA ARG A 32 -2.58 -37.28 -4.99
C ARG A 32 -1.85 -36.41 -3.99
N ASP A 33 -1.26 -37.06 -2.99
CA ASP A 33 -0.43 -36.36 -2.02
C ASP A 33 0.69 -35.57 -2.69
N GLY A 34 0.88 -34.34 -2.25
CA GLY A 34 1.92 -33.43 -2.76
C GLY A 34 1.43 -32.49 -3.85
N ASP A 35 0.19 -32.64 -4.30
CA ASP A 35 -0.44 -31.69 -5.19
C ASP A 35 -0.72 -30.35 -4.47
N VAL A 36 -0.60 -29.26 -5.22
CA VAL A 36 -0.99 -27.90 -4.80
C VAL A 36 -2.24 -27.50 -5.58
N LEU A 37 -3.35 -27.31 -4.88
CA LEU A 37 -4.61 -26.87 -5.48
C LEU A 37 -4.64 -25.34 -5.48
N VAL A 38 -4.70 -24.74 -6.66
CA VAL A 38 -4.95 -23.30 -6.83
C VAL A 38 -6.42 -23.09 -7.16
N VAL A 39 -7.15 -22.57 -6.19
CA VAL A 39 -8.61 -22.40 -6.20
C VAL A 39 -8.93 -20.92 -6.32
N THR A 40 -9.78 -20.53 -7.28
CA THR A 40 -10.21 -19.13 -7.37
C THR A 40 -11.02 -18.70 -6.15
N SER A 41 -10.76 -17.50 -5.66
CA SER A 41 -11.52 -16.84 -4.58
C SER A 41 -13.02 -16.86 -4.85
N LYS A 42 -13.45 -16.77 -6.11
CA LYS A 42 -14.87 -16.70 -6.49
C LYS A 42 -15.68 -17.90 -6.02
N ILE A 43 -15.19 -19.13 -6.18
CA ILE A 43 -15.96 -20.31 -5.73
C ILE A 43 -15.95 -20.43 -4.21
N VAL A 44 -14.87 -19.98 -3.56
CA VAL A 44 -14.79 -19.90 -2.10
C VAL A 44 -15.81 -18.88 -1.58
N SER A 45 -15.81 -17.67 -2.14
CA SER A 45 -16.79 -16.63 -1.83
C SER A 45 -18.23 -17.09 -2.02
N LYS A 46 -18.53 -17.81 -3.12
CA LYS A 46 -19.88 -18.34 -3.35
C LYS A 46 -20.26 -19.37 -2.29
N ALA A 47 -19.41 -20.36 -2.02
CA ALA A 47 -19.65 -21.38 -0.99
C ALA A 47 -19.83 -20.77 0.41
N GLU A 48 -19.09 -19.70 0.72
CA GLU A 48 -19.13 -18.99 2.01
C GLU A 48 -20.24 -17.91 2.09
N GLY A 49 -21.10 -17.77 1.09
CA GLY A 49 -22.20 -16.79 1.12
C GLY A 49 -21.72 -15.34 1.03
N ARG A 50 -20.55 -15.08 0.44
CA ARG A 50 -19.99 -13.73 0.22
C ARG A 50 -20.59 -13.06 -1.03
N LEU A 51 -21.91 -13.16 -1.19
CA LEU A 51 -22.69 -12.54 -2.24
C LEU A 51 -23.51 -11.38 -1.66
N VAL A 52 -23.57 -10.28 -2.38
CA VAL A 52 -24.40 -9.12 -2.01
C VAL A 52 -25.37 -8.79 -3.12
N ASP A 53 -26.65 -8.67 -2.78
CA ASP A 53 -27.69 -8.24 -3.71
C ASP A 53 -27.59 -6.74 -3.98
N VAL A 54 -27.74 -6.38 -5.24
CA VAL A 54 -27.67 -5.01 -5.75
C VAL A 54 -28.68 -4.82 -6.89
N PRO A 55 -29.19 -3.60 -7.12
CA PRO A 55 -30.02 -3.30 -8.28
C PRO A 55 -29.34 -3.73 -9.60
N ALA A 56 -30.12 -4.19 -10.59
CA ALA A 56 -29.56 -4.77 -11.82
C ALA A 56 -28.77 -3.75 -12.67
N ASP A 57 -29.19 -2.49 -12.67
CA ASP A 57 -28.62 -1.38 -13.42
C ASP A 57 -28.98 -0.02 -12.78
N GLY A 58 -28.64 1.07 -13.46
CA GLY A 58 -29.00 2.42 -13.05
C GLY A 58 -28.09 3.06 -11.99
N PRO A 59 -28.37 4.32 -11.62
CA PRO A 59 -27.63 5.04 -10.58
C PRO A 59 -27.72 4.36 -9.21
N GLU A 60 -28.82 3.66 -8.91
CA GLU A 60 -29.01 2.92 -7.67
C GLU A 60 -28.02 1.76 -7.54
N ARG A 61 -27.72 1.06 -8.63
CA ARG A 61 -26.66 0.03 -8.65
C ARG A 61 -25.30 0.62 -8.33
N LEU A 62 -24.98 1.79 -8.91
CA LEU A 62 -23.70 2.45 -8.67
C LEU A 62 -23.56 2.86 -7.20
N ALA A 63 -24.62 3.46 -6.63
CA ALA A 63 -24.64 3.82 -5.21
C ALA A 63 -24.46 2.59 -4.30
N ALA A 64 -25.20 1.50 -4.55
CA ALA A 64 -25.06 0.27 -3.78
C ALA A 64 -23.65 -0.33 -3.90
N ARG A 65 -23.06 -0.33 -5.10
CA ARG A 65 -21.68 -0.79 -5.30
C ARG A 65 -20.66 0.09 -4.56
N ASP A 66 -20.87 1.40 -4.54
CA ASP A 66 -19.99 2.34 -3.83
C ASP A 66 -20.10 2.15 -2.30
N GLU A 67 -21.28 1.87 -1.76
CA GLU A 67 -21.48 1.50 -0.35
C GLU A 67 -20.76 0.20 0.00
N VAL A 68 -20.90 -0.84 -0.83
CA VAL A 68 -20.20 -2.12 -0.65
C VAL A 68 -18.68 -1.92 -0.73
N LEU A 69 -18.21 -1.13 -1.70
CA LEU A 69 -16.79 -0.79 -1.80
C LEU A 69 -16.29 -0.06 -0.56
N ALA A 70 -17.04 0.90 -0.04
CA ALA A 70 -16.68 1.60 1.19
C ALA A 70 -16.63 0.65 2.40
N ALA A 71 -17.57 -0.29 2.50
CA ALA A 71 -17.60 -1.28 3.57
C ALA A 71 -16.41 -2.25 3.54
N GLU A 72 -15.93 -2.63 2.35
CA GLU A 72 -14.78 -3.52 2.16
C GLU A 72 -13.43 -2.78 2.11
N THR A 73 -13.44 -1.45 2.23
CA THR A 73 -12.24 -0.59 2.18
C THR A 73 -11.79 -0.18 3.58
N ALA A 74 -10.53 -0.47 3.91
CA ALA A 74 -9.86 0.08 5.08
C ALA A 74 -9.36 1.51 4.82
N ARG A 75 -8.76 1.75 3.65
CA ARG A 75 -8.38 3.09 3.18
C ARG A 75 -8.30 3.18 1.66
N VAL A 76 -8.55 4.38 1.13
CA VAL A 76 -8.32 4.69 -0.28
C VAL A 76 -6.83 4.98 -0.50
N VAL A 77 -6.23 4.30 -1.48
CA VAL A 77 -4.83 4.53 -1.88
C VAL A 77 -4.77 5.52 -3.03
N ALA A 78 -5.57 5.31 -4.07
CA ALA A 78 -5.59 6.17 -5.25
C ALA A 78 -6.97 6.17 -5.93
N ALA A 79 -7.33 7.31 -6.51
CA ALA A 79 -8.56 7.49 -7.27
C ALA A 79 -8.30 8.10 -8.66
N ARG A 80 -8.98 7.56 -9.67
CA ARG A 80 -9.02 8.16 -11.02
C ARG A 80 -10.40 7.93 -11.64
N GLY A 81 -11.19 9.00 -11.79
CA GLY A 81 -12.57 8.87 -12.26
C GLY A 81 -13.40 8.01 -11.32
N ALA A 82 -14.01 6.93 -11.82
CA ALA A 82 -14.73 5.94 -11.01
C ALA A 82 -13.83 4.83 -10.43
N THR A 83 -12.60 4.70 -10.92
CA THR A 83 -11.66 3.67 -10.45
C THR A 83 -11.08 4.06 -9.10
N ARG A 84 -11.02 3.09 -8.19
CA ARG A 84 -10.38 3.21 -6.87
C ARG A 84 -9.41 2.06 -6.68
N ILE A 85 -8.18 2.37 -6.31
CA ILE A 85 -7.26 1.44 -5.68
C ILE A 85 -7.40 1.65 -4.17
N VAL A 86 -7.68 0.57 -3.45
CA VAL A 86 -7.96 0.60 -2.02
C VAL A 86 -7.16 -0.47 -1.31
N GLN A 87 -6.87 -0.25 -0.04
CA GLN A 87 -6.48 -1.30 0.88
C GLN A 87 -7.77 -1.92 1.45
N THR A 88 -7.94 -3.23 1.31
CA THR A 88 -9.05 -3.97 1.94
C THR A 88 -8.79 -4.20 3.42
N HIS A 89 -9.79 -4.64 4.19
CA HIS A 89 -9.59 -5.02 5.60
C HIS A 89 -8.63 -6.21 5.81
N HIS A 90 -8.40 -7.01 4.77
CA HIS A 90 -7.36 -8.05 4.77
C HIS A 90 -5.94 -7.45 4.67
N GLY A 91 -5.82 -6.26 4.08
CA GLY A 91 -4.54 -5.61 3.76
C GLY A 91 -4.18 -5.60 2.28
N PHE A 92 -4.93 -6.29 1.40
CA PHE A 92 -4.67 -6.28 -0.05
C PHE A 92 -4.85 -4.89 -0.64
N VAL A 93 -3.88 -4.43 -1.44
CA VAL A 93 -3.97 -3.19 -2.20
C VAL A 93 -4.34 -3.48 -3.65
N MET A 94 -5.59 -3.26 -4.00
CA MET A 94 -6.13 -3.67 -5.30
C MET A 94 -7.27 -2.78 -5.79
N ALA A 95 -7.67 -2.96 -7.05
CA ALA A 95 -8.79 -2.24 -7.62
C ALA A 95 -10.12 -2.72 -7.02
N SER A 96 -10.98 -1.76 -6.64
CA SER A 96 -12.36 -2.02 -6.20
C SER A 96 -12.51 -3.10 -5.11
N ALA A 97 -11.52 -3.22 -4.21
CA ALA A 97 -11.51 -4.19 -3.10
C ALA A 97 -11.66 -5.67 -3.51
N GLY A 98 -11.39 -6.04 -4.77
CA GLY A 98 -11.64 -7.39 -5.27
C GLY A 98 -13.12 -7.73 -5.44
N ILE A 99 -14.00 -6.72 -5.38
CA ILE A 99 -15.42 -6.87 -5.66
C ILE A 99 -15.59 -7.20 -7.15
N ASP A 100 -16.18 -8.36 -7.42
CA ASP A 100 -16.39 -8.86 -8.77
C ASP A 100 -17.89 -8.86 -9.12
N ALA A 101 -18.21 -8.44 -10.34
CA ALA A 101 -19.55 -8.46 -10.93
C ALA A 101 -19.65 -9.45 -12.11
N SER A 102 -18.57 -10.17 -12.42
CA SER A 102 -18.49 -11.13 -13.51
C SER A 102 -18.79 -12.55 -13.04
N ASN A 103 -19.32 -13.39 -13.94
CA ASN A 103 -19.70 -14.79 -13.67
C ASN A 103 -20.66 -14.95 -12.47
N VAL A 104 -21.50 -13.94 -12.28
CA VAL A 104 -22.66 -13.91 -11.37
C VAL A 104 -23.84 -13.22 -12.05
N ASP A 105 -25.03 -13.40 -11.49
CA ASP A 105 -26.21 -12.68 -11.94
C ASP A 105 -25.99 -11.17 -11.84
N LYS A 106 -26.58 -10.39 -12.77
CA LYS A 106 -26.43 -8.93 -12.76
C LYS A 106 -26.89 -8.30 -11.46
N THR A 107 -27.82 -8.90 -10.72
CA THR A 107 -28.29 -8.39 -9.43
C THR A 107 -27.38 -8.71 -8.25
N ARG A 108 -26.18 -9.25 -8.48
CA ARG A 108 -25.26 -9.63 -7.41
C ARG A 108 -23.84 -9.11 -7.62
N LEU A 109 -23.14 -8.95 -6.50
CA LEU A 109 -21.69 -8.76 -6.41
C LEU A 109 -21.09 -9.90 -5.60
N VAL A 110 -19.87 -10.31 -5.95
CA VAL A 110 -19.05 -11.25 -5.18
C VAL A 110 -18.01 -10.46 -4.40
N LEU A 111 -17.96 -10.67 -3.09
CA LEU A 111 -16.92 -10.14 -2.23
C LEU A 111 -15.83 -11.19 -2.03
N LEU A 112 -14.64 -10.77 -1.61
CA LEU A 112 -13.60 -11.73 -1.24
C LEU A 112 -14.01 -12.57 -0.02
N PRO A 113 -13.47 -13.80 0.13
CA PRO A 113 -13.57 -14.57 1.37
C PRO A 113 -13.10 -13.72 2.55
N LYS A 114 -13.76 -13.80 3.69
CA LYS A 114 -13.46 -12.93 4.85
C LYS A 114 -12.10 -13.24 5.49
N ASP A 115 -11.66 -14.49 5.38
CA ASP A 115 -10.33 -14.92 5.81
C ASP A 115 -9.83 -16.02 4.85
N PRO A 116 -9.25 -15.65 3.69
CA PRO A 116 -8.87 -16.62 2.66
C PRO A 116 -7.84 -17.66 3.13
N ASP A 117 -7.00 -17.31 4.12
CA ASP A 117 -6.08 -18.27 4.76
C ASP A 117 -6.86 -19.32 5.54
N ALA A 118 -7.86 -18.90 6.34
CA ALA A 118 -8.73 -19.84 7.04
C ALA A 118 -9.54 -20.71 6.07
N SER A 119 -10.03 -20.14 4.96
CA SER A 119 -10.71 -20.89 3.89
C SER A 119 -9.78 -21.97 3.27
N ALA A 120 -8.51 -21.62 3.00
CA ALA A 120 -7.52 -22.57 2.49
C ALA A 120 -7.27 -23.71 3.49
N GLN A 121 -7.13 -23.38 4.78
CA GLN A 121 -6.93 -24.35 5.85
C GLN A 121 -8.13 -25.29 6.00
N ALA A 122 -9.34 -24.76 5.98
CA ALA A 122 -10.57 -25.53 6.08
C ALA A 122 -10.73 -26.50 4.89
N LEU A 123 -10.50 -26.03 3.66
CA LEU A 123 -10.56 -26.88 2.47
C LEU A 123 -9.50 -27.99 2.51
N ARG A 124 -8.26 -27.66 2.90
CA ARG A 124 -7.20 -28.66 3.07
C ARG A 124 -7.56 -29.70 4.13
N ALA A 125 -8.08 -29.27 5.28
CA ALA A 125 -8.49 -30.16 6.36
C ALA A 125 -9.61 -31.11 5.90
N ALA A 126 -10.63 -30.58 5.21
CA ALA A 126 -11.71 -31.39 4.66
C ALA A 126 -11.22 -32.43 3.65
N LEU A 127 -10.32 -32.06 2.73
CA LEU A 127 -9.71 -32.99 1.77
C LEU A 127 -8.89 -34.09 2.48
N ARG A 128 -8.17 -33.75 3.55
CA ARG A 128 -7.43 -34.73 4.35
C ARG A 128 -8.36 -35.67 5.11
N ASP A 129 -9.36 -35.14 5.79
CA ASP A 129 -10.19 -35.90 6.72
C ASP A 129 -11.20 -36.80 5.98
N GLN A 130 -11.79 -36.30 4.89
CA GLN A 130 -12.83 -37.00 4.15
C GLN A 130 -12.27 -37.87 3.01
N TYR A 131 -11.16 -37.45 2.40
CA TYR A 131 -10.60 -38.09 1.19
C TYR A 131 -9.18 -38.62 1.37
N HIS A 132 -8.59 -38.46 2.56
CA HIS A 132 -7.22 -38.89 2.87
C HIS A 132 -6.17 -38.31 1.92
N LEU A 133 -6.41 -37.09 1.42
CA LEU A 133 -5.50 -36.37 0.53
C LEU A 133 -4.70 -35.34 1.32
N ASP A 134 -3.37 -35.50 1.38
CA ASP A 134 -2.49 -34.49 1.93
C ASP A 134 -2.02 -33.56 0.82
N VAL A 135 -2.66 -32.40 0.69
CA VAL A 135 -2.37 -31.39 -0.35
C VAL A 135 -2.03 -30.04 0.27
N ALA A 136 -1.53 -29.11 -0.55
CA ALA A 136 -1.56 -27.68 -0.24
C ALA A 136 -2.69 -27.00 -1.01
N VAL A 137 -3.17 -25.88 -0.48
CA VAL A 137 -4.27 -25.10 -1.08
C VAL A 137 -3.84 -23.64 -1.15
N ILE A 138 -4.00 -23.02 -2.31
CA ILE A 138 -3.84 -21.59 -2.55
C ILE A 138 -5.20 -21.06 -3.00
N ILE A 139 -5.74 -20.07 -2.29
CA ILE A 139 -6.88 -19.29 -2.76
C ILE A 139 -6.33 -18.12 -3.58
N SER A 140 -6.67 -18.06 -4.87
CA SER A 140 -6.13 -17.07 -5.80
C SER A 140 -7.18 -16.09 -6.30
N ASP A 141 -6.78 -14.87 -6.58
CA ASP A 141 -7.63 -13.90 -7.29
C ASP A 141 -6.85 -13.09 -8.32
N THR A 142 -7.57 -12.55 -9.29
CA THR A 142 -6.99 -11.79 -10.39
C THR A 142 -6.76 -10.33 -9.99
N MET A 143 -5.52 -9.86 -10.09
CA MET A 143 -5.20 -8.46 -9.83
C MET A 143 -4.28 -7.82 -10.89
N GLY A 144 -4.39 -6.50 -10.98
CA GLY A 144 -3.40 -5.67 -11.67
C GLY A 144 -2.18 -5.43 -10.78
N ARG A 145 -1.12 -4.84 -11.34
CA ARG A 145 0.08 -4.46 -10.59
C ARG A 145 0.69 -3.18 -11.12
N PRO A 146 1.39 -2.38 -10.28
CA PRO A 146 1.99 -1.12 -10.70
C PRO A 146 2.88 -1.26 -11.95
N TRP A 147 2.78 -0.29 -12.86
CA TRP A 147 3.67 -0.12 -14.01
C TRP A 147 3.68 -1.27 -15.04
N ARG A 148 2.66 -2.14 -15.04
CA ARG A 148 2.50 -3.22 -16.03
C ARG A 148 1.07 -3.30 -16.53
N ASN A 149 0.91 -3.43 -17.85
CA ASN A 149 -0.39 -3.74 -18.46
C ASN A 149 -0.68 -5.23 -18.31
N GLY A 150 -1.97 -5.57 -18.18
CA GLY A 150 -2.44 -6.93 -17.99
C GLY A 150 -2.62 -7.31 -16.51
N LEU A 151 -3.39 -8.37 -16.30
CA LEU A 151 -3.69 -8.93 -14.98
C LEU A 151 -2.90 -10.22 -14.78
N THR A 152 -2.75 -10.66 -13.53
CA THR A 152 -2.28 -12.00 -13.19
C THR A 152 -2.96 -12.44 -11.91
N ASP A 153 -3.06 -13.74 -11.69
CA ASP A 153 -3.55 -14.23 -10.41
C ASP A 153 -2.44 -14.17 -9.37
N VAL A 154 -2.82 -13.83 -8.14
CA VAL A 154 -1.96 -13.86 -6.96
C VAL A 154 -2.65 -14.66 -5.85
N ALA A 155 -1.90 -15.04 -4.83
CA ALA A 155 -2.46 -15.69 -3.64
C ALA A 155 -3.11 -14.67 -2.71
N LEU A 156 -4.36 -14.95 -2.31
CA LEU A 156 -5.05 -14.29 -1.21
C LEU A 156 -4.97 -15.10 0.09
N GLY A 157 -4.85 -16.42 -0.02
CA GLY A 157 -4.75 -17.33 1.12
C GLY A 157 -3.95 -18.59 0.77
N VAL A 158 -3.26 -19.19 1.74
CA VAL A 158 -2.53 -20.44 1.55
C VAL A 158 -2.52 -21.33 2.79
N ALA A 159 -2.59 -22.65 2.57
CA ALA A 159 -2.43 -23.66 3.60
C ALA A 159 -1.57 -24.83 3.10
N GLY A 160 -0.78 -25.44 3.99
CA GLY A 160 0.03 -26.62 3.69
C GLY A 160 1.34 -26.36 2.93
N MET A 161 1.73 -25.10 2.74
CA MET A 161 3.02 -24.70 2.20
C MET A 161 3.39 -23.25 2.62
N PRO A 162 4.68 -22.88 2.63
CA PRO A 162 5.08 -21.51 2.90
C PRO A 162 4.71 -20.58 1.73
N ALA A 163 4.29 -19.36 2.04
CA ALA A 163 4.03 -18.32 1.04
C ALA A 163 5.32 -17.80 0.38
N ILE A 164 6.39 -17.70 1.17
CA ILE A 164 7.68 -17.18 0.76
C ILE A 164 8.73 -18.30 0.79
N ARG A 165 9.49 -18.42 -0.29
CA ARG A 165 10.77 -19.14 -0.28
C ARG A 165 11.88 -18.15 0.01
N ASP A 166 12.41 -18.23 1.21
CA ASP A 166 13.47 -17.36 1.69
C ASP A 166 14.84 -17.93 1.33
N HIS A 167 15.57 -17.23 0.46
CA HIS A 167 16.93 -17.59 0.07
C HIS A 167 17.98 -16.80 0.86
N ARG A 168 17.59 -15.96 1.83
CA ARG A 168 18.55 -15.15 2.58
C ARG A 168 19.50 -16.03 3.38
N GLY A 169 20.79 -15.72 3.32
CA GLY A 169 21.86 -16.53 3.91
C GLY A 169 22.31 -17.72 3.06
N GLU A 170 21.63 -18.04 1.95
CA GLU A 170 22.15 -19.01 0.99
C GLU A 170 23.34 -18.43 0.23
N ILE A 171 24.30 -19.29 -0.14
CA ILE A 171 25.49 -18.93 -0.91
C ILE A 171 25.29 -19.36 -2.37
N ASP A 172 25.41 -18.41 -3.28
CA ASP A 172 25.30 -18.67 -4.72
C ASP A 172 26.52 -19.47 -5.26
N PRO A 173 26.47 -19.98 -6.51
CA PRO A 173 27.59 -20.73 -7.10
C PRO A 173 28.91 -19.95 -7.25
N TYR A 174 28.89 -18.63 -7.05
CA TYR A 174 30.06 -17.75 -7.12
C TYR A 174 30.59 -17.36 -5.73
N GLY A 175 29.95 -17.84 -4.65
CA GLY A 175 30.36 -17.57 -3.28
C GLY A 175 29.71 -16.32 -2.68
N ASN A 176 28.72 -15.69 -3.33
CA ASN A 176 28.02 -14.54 -2.78
C ASN A 176 26.86 -14.98 -1.89
N GLU A 177 26.73 -14.35 -0.73
CA GLU A 177 25.56 -14.55 0.14
C GLU A 177 24.37 -13.73 -0.35
N LEU A 178 23.23 -14.38 -0.50
CA LEU A 178 21.97 -13.73 -0.85
C LEU A 178 21.42 -12.99 0.38
N GLN A 179 21.25 -11.66 0.29
CA GLN A 179 20.84 -10.83 1.43
C GLN A 179 19.35 -10.45 1.43
N LEU A 180 18.72 -10.38 0.25
CA LEU A 180 17.35 -9.88 0.09
C LEU A 180 16.41 -10.84 -0.62
N THR A 181 16.93 -11.94 -1.17
CA THR A 181 16.18 -12.79 -2.10
C THR A 181 15.12 -13.59 -1.36
N GLN A 182 13.87 -13.16 -1.52
CA GLN A 182 12.68 -13.85 -1.05
C GLN A 182 11.71 -13.95 -2.21
N MET A 183 11.29 -15.18 -2.54
CA MET A 183 10.38 -15.43 -3.66
C MET A 183 8.97 -15.64 -3.13
N ALA A 184 8.01 -14.87 -3.62
CA ALA A 184 6.58 -15.07 -3.36
C ALA A 184 6.07 -16.28 -4.17
N VAL A 185 6.49 -17.48 -3.78
CA VAL A 185 6.29 -18.69 -4.59
C VAL A 185 4.82 -19.01 -4.81
N VAL A 186 3.94 -18.67 -3.87
CA VAL A 186 2.49 -18.88 -4.05
C VAL A 186 1.89 -17.94 -5.10
N ASP A 187 2.45 -16.75 -5.31
CA ASP A 187 2.04 -15.87 -6.41
C ASP A 187 2.55 -16.39 -7.75
N GLU A 188 3.76 -16.96 -7.79
CA GLU A 188 4.28 -17.62 -9.00
C GLU A 188 3.38 -18.80 -9.41
N LEU A 189 2.96 -19.62 -8.43
CA LEU A 189 2.05 -20.74 -8.65
C LEU A 189 0.65 -20.28 -9.03
N ALA A 190 0.11 -19.23 -8.39
CA ALA A 190 -1.18 -18.66 -8.74
C ALA A 190 -1.20 -18.12 -10.18
N GLY A 191 -0.18 -17.36 -10.56
CA GLY A 191 -0.01 -16.83 -11.91
C GLY A 191 0.14 -17.94 -12.96
N ALA A 192 0.86 -19.02 -12.65
CA ALA A 192 1.01 -20.16 -13.56
C ALA A 192 -0.30 -20.97 -13.72
N ALA A 193 -1.05 -21.15 -12.63
CA ALA A 193 -2.35 -21.83 -12.64
C ALA A 193 -3.41 -21.08 -13.45
N GLU A 194 -3.35 -19.74 -13.51
CA GLU A 194 -4.25 -18.91 -14.32
C GLU A 194 -4.25 -19.33 -15.80
N LEU A 195 -3.08 -19.71 -16.34
CA LEU A 195 -2.91 -20.10 -17.74
C LEU A 195 -3.80 -21.26 -18.18
N ILE A 196 -4.17 -22.16 -17.26
CA ILE A 196 -5.03 -23.32 -17.56
C ILE A 196 -6.45 -23.16 -17.06
N LYS A 197 -6.69 -22.29 -16.06
CA LYS A 197 -8.05 -22.00 -15.57
C LYS A 197 -8.85 -21.19 -16.59
N GLY A 198 -8.18 -20.24 -17.26
CA GLY A 198 -8.81 -19.29 -18.16
C GLY A 198 -9.88 -18.42 -17.45
N LYS A 199 -10.49 -17.49 -18.19
CA LYS A 199 -11.54 -16.60 -17.62
C LYS A 199 -12.97 -17.09 -17.91
N CYS A 200 -13.13 -17.87 -18.99
CA CYS A 200 -14.44 -18.32 -19.48
C CYS A 200 -14.58 -19.84 -19.51
N ASP A 201 -13.53 -20.59 -19.16
CA ASP A 201 -13.48 -22.04 -19.38
C ASP A 201 -14.15 -22.85 -18.25
N GLN A 202 -14.73 -22.15 -17.25
CA GLN A 202 -15.40 -22.75 -16.09
C GLN A 202 -14.51 -23.75 -15.33
N VAL A 203 -13.20 -23.47 -15.25
CA VAL A 203 -12.22 -24.23 -14.48
C VAL A 203 -11.77 -23.40 -13.27
N PRO A 204 -12.47 -23.49 -12.12
CA PRO A 204 -12.15 -22.66 -10.96
C PRO A 204 -10.96 -23.21 -10.15
N VAL A 205 -10.48 -24.42 -10.45
CA VAL A 205 -9.37 -25.08 -9.76
C VAL A 205 -8.36 -25.60 -10.77
N ALA A 206 -7.08 -25.33 -10.52
CA ALA A 206 -5.97 -25.98 -11.19
C ALA A 206 -5.09 -26.67 -10.16
N VAL A 207 -4.44 -27.75 -10.58
CA VAL A 207 -3.52 -28.53 -9.75
C VAL A 207 -2.10 -28.31 -10.27
N VAL A 208 -1.23 -27.80 -9.41
CA VAL A 208 0.21 -27.77 -9.65
C VAL A 208 0.84 -28.98 -8.98
N ARG A 209 1.52 -29.79 -9.79
CA ARG A 209 2.08 -31.08 -9.38
C ARG A 209 3.59 -31.10 -9.58
N GLY A 210 4.28 -31.63 -8.57
CA GLY A 210 5.75 -31.74 -8.58
C GLY A 210 6.50 -30.54 -8.00
N TYR A 211 5.79 -29.57 -7.39
CA TYR A 211 6.40 -28.45 -6.68
C TYR A 211 6.85 -28.82 -5.26
N LEU A 212 5.95 -29.43 -4.47
CA LEU A 212 6.25 -29.83 -3.10
C LEU A 212 7.17 -31.05 -3.07
N GLY A 213 8.22 -30.97 -2.26
CA GLY A 213 9.11 -32.09 -1.93
C GLY A 213 8.55 -32.98 -0.80
N VAL A 214 9.34 -33.97 -0.38
CA VAL A 214 8.96 -34.95 0.68
C VAL A 214 8.84 -34.28 2.06
N GLU A 215 9.55 -33.18 2.30
CA GLU A 215 9.46 -32.40 3.54
C GLU A 215 8.55 -31.19 3.34
N ARG A 216 7.44 -31.17 4.07
CA ARG A 216 6.57 -30.00 4.17
C ARG A 216 6.90 -29.25 5.45
N ALA A 217 7.06 -27.94 5.34
CA ALA A 217 7.07 -27.09 6.52
C ALA A 217 5.71 -27.17 7.23
N ALA A 218 5.73 -27.05 8.56
CA ALA A 218 4.52 -26.85 9.35
C ALA A 218 3.73 -25.63 8.85
N ASP A 219 2.44 -25.56 9.18
CA ASP A 219 1.56 -24.48 8.71
C ASP A 219 2.20 -23.10 9.02
N ALA A 220 2.46 -22.35 7.95
CA ALA A 220 3.11 -21.04 7.99
C ALA A 220 2.09 -19.92 8.28
N GLU A 221 2.54 -18.68 8.34
CA GLU A 221 1.75 -17.46 8.57
C GLU A 221 0.68 -17.17 7.47
N GLY A 222 0.51 -18.07 6.50
CA GLY A 222 -0.43 -17.92 5.39
C GLY A 222 0.03 -16.89 4.36
N ALA A 223 -0.91 -16.40 3.55
CA ALA A 223 -0.65 -15.37 2.55
C ALA A 223 -0.47 -13.99 3.18
N ARG A 224 -0.88 -13.81 4.45
CA ARG A 224 -0.60 -12.59 5.24
C ARG A 224 0.88 -12.25 5.29
N ALA A 225 1.78 -13.23 5.23
CA ALA A 225 3.22 -13.00 5.14
C ALA A 225 3.66 -12.20 3.90
N LEU A 226 2.84 -12.17 2.84
CA LEU A 226 3.09 -11.38 1.62
C LEU A 226 2.64 -9.92 1.76
N ILE A 227 1.76 -9.62 2.72
CA ILE A 227 1.21 -8.29 2.90
C ILE A 227 2.25 -7.44 3.60
N ARG A 228 2.75 -6.42 2.89
CA ARG A 228 3.65 -5.42 3.49
C ARG A 228 2.87 -4.56 4.48
N ASP A 229 3.47 -4.33 5.65
CA ASP A 229 2.97 -3.36 6.62
C ASP A 229 2.82 -1.98 5.94
N ALA A 230 1.66 -1.34 6.13
CA ALA A 230 1.38 -0.03 5.59
C ALA A 230 2.38 1.04 6.05
N ALA A 231 2.98 0.90 7.23
CA ALA A 231 4.03 1.80 7.72
C ALA A 231 5.35 1.68 6.92
N LEU A 232 5.56 0.56 6.23
CA LEU A 232 6.72 0.30 5.37
C LEU A 232 6.41 0.54 3.88
N ASP A 233 5.18 0.93 3.54
CA ASP A 233 4.75 1.13 2.16
C ASP A 233 5.23 2.47 1.60
N LEU A 234 6.19 2.41 0.69
CA LEU A 234 6.71 3.56 -0.05
C LEU A 234 5.72 4.14 -1.07
N PHE A 235 4.60 3.47 -1.33
CA PHE A 235 3.56 3.88 -2.28
C PHE A 235 2.20 4.06 -1.59
N SER A 236 2.22 4.57 -0.36
CA SER A 236 1.04 4.69 0.49
C SER A 236 -0.08 5.56 -0.09
N LEU A 237 0.21 6.53 -0.97
CA LEU A 237 -0.79 7.36 -1.64
C LEU A 237 -0.55 7.47 -3.15
N GLY A 238 -1.63 7.59 -3.91
CA GLY A 238 -1.60 8.03 -5.30
C GLY A 238 -1.11 9.48 -5.42
N THR A 239 -0.56 9.84 -6.58
CA THR A 239 0.04 11.17 -6.79
C THR A 239 -0.92 12.33 -6.49
N ALA A 240 -2.20 12.20 -6.86
CA ALA A 240 -3.18 13.25 -6.62
C ALA A 240 -3.52 13.38 -5.13
N GLU A 241 -3.68 12.25 -4.44
CA GLU A 241 -3.95 12.16 -3.01
C GLU A 241 -2.78 12.71 -2.18
N ALA A 242 -1.54 12.34 -2.54
CA ALA A 242 -0.33 12.84 -1.90
C ALA A 242 -0.18 14.36 -2.04
N ARG A 243 -0.42 14.89 -3.25
CA ARG A 243 -0.41 16.36 -3.48
C ARG A 243 -1.48 17.07 -2.66
N ALA A 244 -2.70 16.52 -2.62
CA ALA A 244 -3.78 17.11 -1.86
C ALA A 244 -3.52 17.06 -0.34
N ALA A 245 -2.90 15.98 0.16
CA ALA A 245 -2.47 15.87 1.55
C ALA A 245 -1.41 16.93 1.89
N GLY A 246 -0.34 17.03 1.09
CA GLY A 246 0.70 18.03 1.31
C GLY A 246 0.18 19.48 1.28
N LEU A 247 -0.76 19.80 0.40
CA LEU A 247 -1.40 21.12 0.38
C LEU A 247 -2.24 21.40 1.64
N ARG A 248 -2.93 20.39 2.19
CA ARG A 248 -3.67 20.55 3.45
C ARG A 248 -2.72 20.73 4.63
N GLU A 249 -1.66 19.95 4.70
CA GLU A 249 -0.64 20.05 5.75
C GLU A 249 0.06 21.41 5.72
N ALA A 250 0.42 21.91 4.53
CA ALA A 250 1.00 23.25 4.36
C ALA A 250 0.07 24.38 4.83
N ALA A 251 -1.25 24.18 4.80
CA ALA A 251 -2.22 25.16 5.27
C ALA A 251 -2.36 25.22 6.80
N VAL A 252 -1.89 24.20 7.53
CA VAL A 252 -2.03 24.07 8.99
C VAL A 252 -0.70 23.84 9.71
N LEU A 253 0.41 24.33 9.13
CA LEU A 253 1.74 24.18 9.72
C LEU A 253 1.78 24.69 11.17
N ALA A 254 2.32 23.86 12.05
CA ALA A 254 2.54 24.23 13.44
C ALA A 254 3.50 25.43 13.53
N ASP A 255 3.25 26.30 14.51
CA ASP A 255 4.10 27.46 14.81
C ASP A 255 4.93 27.13 16.05
N GLY A 256 6.15 26.62 15.82
CA GLY A 256 7.00 26.10 16.88
C GLY A 256 8.13 25.21 16.35
N PRO A 257 9.29 25.14 17.03
CA PRO A 257 10.33 24.19 16.70
C PRO A 257 9.88 22.76 17.04
N GLY A 258 10.41 21.81 16.26
CA GLY A 258 10.14 20.39 16.42
C GLY A 258 10.96 19.77 17.56
N PRO A 259 10.77 18.48 17.85
CA PRO A 259 11.61 17.75 18.81
C PRO A 259 13.03 17.51 18.29
N THR A 260 13.22 17.55 16.97
CA THR A 260 14.50 17.29 16.31
C THR A 260 15.13 18.62 15.88
N PRO A 261 16.41 18.89 16.22
CA PRO A 261 17.12 20.06 15.74
C PRO A 261 17.18 20.11 14.21
N ALA A 262 17.01 21.29 13.62
CA ALA A 262 17.14 21.48 12.18
C ALA A 262 18.56 21.17 11.68
N GLU A 263 18.68 20.29 10.70
CA GLU A 263 19.94 20.08 9.99
C GLU A 263 20.24 21.29 9.09
N PRO A 264 21.46 21.88 9.15
CA PRO A 264 21.75 23.08 8.38
C PRO A 264 21.54 22.92 6.87
N ALA A 265 21.91 21.78 6.31
CA ALA A 265 21.71 21.48 4.89
C ALA A 265 20.23 21.38 4.48
N ALA A 266 19.34 20.99 5.40
CA ALA A 266 17.89 20.94 5.16
C ALA A 266 17.32 22.36 5.06
N VAL A 267 17.76 23.27 5.93
CA VAL A 267 17.39 24.69 5.88
C VAL A 267 17.88 25.35 4.58
N GLU A 268 19.12 25.05 4.16
CA GLU A 268 19.68 25.55 2.90
C GLU A 268 18.84 25.10 1.69
N ARG A 269 18.46 23.82 1.62
CA ARG A 269 17.58 23.30 0.56
C ARG A 269 16.21 23.99 0.56
N ALA A 270 15.63 24.23 1.73
CA ALA A 270 14.35 24.94 1.85
C ALA A 270 14.42 26.38 1.34
N ILE A 271 15.52 27.10 1.64
CA ILE A 271 15.75 28.47 1.13
C ILE A 271 15.92 28.43 -0.40
N ALA A 272 16.71 27.49 -0.93
CA ALA A 272 16.93 27.35 -2.36
C ALA A 272 15.62 27.03 -3.11
N ALA A 273 14.74 26.21 -2.53
CA ALA A 273 13.47 25.81 -3.13
C ALA A 273 12.51 26.99 -3.37
N VAL A 274 12.63 28.09 -2.60
CA VAL A 274 11.76 29.27 -2.74
C VAL A 274 12.44 30.44 -3.47
N ALA A 275 13.73 30.34 -3.79
CA ALA A 275 14.54 31.46 -4.27
C ALA A 275 13.97 32.15 -5.53
N ASP A 276 13.39 31.37 -6.46
CA ASP A 276 12.87 31.91 -7.73
C ASP A 276 11.38 32.34 -7.67
N VAL A 277 10.71 32.13 -6.53
CA VAL A 277 9.27 32.42 -6.38
C VAL A 277 8.96 33.50 -5.34
N VAL A 278 9.95 33.90 -4.56
CA VAL A 278 9.84 35.04 -3.63
C VAL A 278 9.91 36.37 -4.38
N ALA A 279 9.46 37.45 -3.75
CA ALA A 279 9.54 38.78 -4.36
C ALA A 279 11.01 39.17 -4.66
N PRO A 280 11.29 39.83 -5.79
CA PRO A 280 12.63 40.34 -6.08
C PRO A 280 13.17 41.20 -4.94
N GLY A 281 14.33 40.83 -4.41
CA GLY A 281 14.96 41.52 -3.27
C GLY A 281 14.55 41.00 -1.89
N THR A 282 13.62 40.05 -1.78
CA THR A 282 13.44 39.25 -0.56
C THR A 282 14.65 38.34 -0.38
N VAL A 283 15.26 38.39 0.81
CA VAL A 283 16.42 37.57 1.17
C VAL A 283 16.12 36.77 2.42
N PHE A 284 16.44 35.48 2.38
CA PHE A 284 16.47 34.61 3.55
C PHE A 284 17.92 34.20 3.83
N THR A 285 18.35 34.35 5.08
CA THR A 285 19.72 34.08 5.50
C THR A 285 19.71 33.15 6.69
N GLN A 286 20.23 31.94 6.51
CA GLN A 286 20.51 31.04 7.61
C GLN A 286 21.76 31.52 8.38
N VAL A 287 21.65 31.64 9.69
CA VAL A 287 22.78 32.01 10.56
C VAL A 287 23.50 30.74 11.01
N THR A 288 24.58 30.39 10.31
CA THR A 288 25.35 29.16 10.54
C THR A 288 26.48 29.34 11.56
N ASP A 289 26.98 30.56 11.74
CA ASP A 289 27.99 30.87 12.76
C ASP A 289 27.36 30.88 14.16
N ASP A 290 27.90 30.06 15.06
CA ASP A 290 27.33 29.84 16.39
C ASP A 290 27.41 31.07 17.30
N GLU A 291 28.49 31.85 17.22
CA GLU A 291 28.69 33.05 18.05
C GLU A 291 27.74 34.16 17.59
N VAL A 292 27.66 34.38 16.28
CA VAL A 292 26.70 35.33 15.68
C VAL A 292 25.27 34.92 15.99
N ARG A 293 24.93 33.62 15.86
CA ARG A 293 23.60 33.11 16.18
C ARG A 293 23.25 33.36 17.64
N ALA A 294 24.13 33.02 18.58
CA ALA A 294 23.89 33.24 20.01
C ALA A 294 23.65 34.73 20.33
N GLY A 295 24.44 35.63 19.74
CA GLY A 295 24.28 37.07 19.90
C GLY A 295 22.96 37.60 19.35
N LEU A 296 22.52 37.12 18.19
CA LEU A 296 21.23 37.51 17.59
C LEU A 296 20.04 36.94 18.36
N VAL A 297 20.09 35.64 18.71
CA VAL A 297 19.03 34.93 19.45
C VAL A 297 18.75 35.59 20.80
N ALA A 298 19.78 36.04 21.52
CA ALA A 298 19.62 36.76 22.79
C ALA A 298 18.79 38.04 22.66
N ASN A 299 18.68 38.59 21.44
CA ASN A 299 17.93 39.79 21.11
C ASN A 299 16.61 39.51 20.36
N VAL A 300 16.18 38.24 20.24
CA VAL A 300 14.88 37.87 19.67
C VAL A 300 13.87 37.66 20.81
N PRO A 301 12.83 38.51 20.92
CA PRO A 301 11.80 38.32 21.94
C PRO A 301 11.06 37.00 21.76
N GLY A 302 10.94 36.22 22.84
CA GLY A 302 10.17 34.98 22.85
C GLY A 302 10.86 33.80 22.16
N TRP A 303 12.19 33.80 22.06
CA TRP A 303 12.94 32.68 21.48
C TRP A 303 12.62 31.35 22.19
N PRO A 304 12.20 30.30 21.45
CA PRO A 304 11.93 28.99 22.02
C PRO A 304 13.22 28.30 22.50
N GLU A 305 13.23 27.78 23.73
CA GLU A 305 14.40 27.09 24.31
C GLU A 305 14.91 25.91 23.46
N ARG A 306 14.02 25.27 22.68
CA ARG A 306 14.36 24.09 21.87
C ARG A 306 14.83 24.41 20.45
N ALA A 307 14.75 25.67 20.01
CA ALA A 307 15.17 26.03 18.66
C ALA A 307 16.70 26.00 18.54
N GLY A 308 17.21 25.30 17.53
CA GLY A 308 18.64 25.10 17.31
C GLY A 308 19.22 25.99 16.22
N GLY A 309 18.38 26.48 15.30
CA GLY A 309 18.77 27.31 14.17
C GLY A 309 17.98 28.62 14.09
N LEU A 310 18.54 29.56 13.34
CA LEU A 310 17.97 30.88 13.08
C LEU A 310 18.03 31.16 11.57
N VAL A 311 16.88 31.51 10.98
CA VAL A 311 16.81 32.09 9.64
C VAL A 311 16.28 33.51 9.74
N LEU A 312 17.01 34.47 9.20
CA LEU A 312 16.59 35.86 9.10
C LEU A 312 15.92 36.10 7.74
N GLY A 313 14.82 36.84 7.75
CA GLY A 313 14.15 37.31 6.53
C GLY A 313 14.21 38.83 6.41
N ALA A 314 14.52 39.32 5.21
CA ALA A 314 14.49 40.73 4.86
C ALA A 314 13.72 40.96 3.55
N PRO A 315 12.71 41.84 3.51
CA PRO A 315 12.05 42.26 2.27
C PRO A 315 12.94 43.21 1.45
N PRO A 316 12.60 43.48 0.18
CA PRO A 316 13.26 44.52 -0.61
C PRO A 316 13.13 45.90 0.05
N ALA A 317 14.21 46.68 0.03
CA ALA A 317 14.21 48.06 0.49
C ALA A 317 14.19 49.04 -0.70
N PRO A 318 13.43 50.16 -0.65
CA PRO A 318 12.51 50.58 0.42
C PRO A 318 11.23 49.72 0.47
N VAL A 319 10.65 49.57 1.66
CA VAL A 319 9.47 48.72 1.91
C VAL A 319 8.19 49.56 1.97
N ASP A 320 7.15 49.18 1.25
CA ASP A 320 5.79 49.69 1.43
C ASP A 320 4.84 48.68 2.12
N GLN A 321 3.57 49.07 2.32
CA GLN A 321 2.57 48.19 2.95
C GLN A 321 2.27 46.93 2.12
N ALA A 322 2.27 47.04 0.78
CA ALA A 322 2.04 45.90 -0.08
C ALA A 322 3.24 44.94 -0.06
N ASP A 323 4.46 45.46 0.05
CA ASP A 323 5.69 44.67 0.20
C ASP A 323 5.68 43.87 1.50
N LEU A 324 5.18 44.43 2.60
CA LEU A 324 5.04 43.68 3.86
C LEU A 324 4.03 42.53 3.76
N VAL A 325 2.90 42.72 3.05
CA VAL A 325 1.94 41.64 2.79
C VAL A 325 2.58 40.55 1.92
N ARG A 326 3.34 40.93 0.89
CA ARG A 326 4.08 39.98 0.04
C ARG A 326 5.16 39.23 0.83
N PHE A 327 5.89 39.91 1.69
CA PHE A 327 6.90 39.31 2.55
C PHE A 327 6.31 38.29 3.53
N GLY A 328 5.11 38.55 4.06
CA GLY A 328 4.36 37.54 4.83
C GLY A 328 4.06 36.28 4.01
N ALA A 329 3.70 36.42 2.74
CA ALA A 329 3.51 35.27 1.84
C ALA A 329 4.83 34.54 1.55
N ASP A 330 5.93 35.26 1.36
CA ASP A 330 7.26 34.68 1.17
C ASP A 330 7.74 33.91 2.40
N LEU A 331 7.50 34.44 3.60
CA LEU A 331 7.77 33.73 4.86
C LEU A 331 6.97 32.43 4.95
N GLN A 332 5.68 32.44 4.58
CA GLN A 332 4.87 31.22 4.59
C GLN A 332 5.35 30.20 3.54
N ARG A 333 5.82 30.65 2.37
CA ARG A 333 6.48 29.76 1.38
C ARG A 333 7.72 29.11 1.98
N LEU A 334 8.58 29.88 2.63
CA LEU A 334 9.77 29.33 3.28
C LEU A 334 9.41 28.35 4.39
N ARG A 335 8.44 28.66 5.26
CA ARG A 335 7.96 27.75 6.31
C ARG A 335 7.44 26.43 5.73
N THR A 336 6.78 26.48 4.58
CA THR A 336 6.30 25.30 3.87
C THR A 336 7.46 24.47 3.30
N ALA A 337 8.46 25.13 2.71
CA ALA A 337 9.67 24.47 2.22
C ALA A 337 10.50 23.83 3.36
N LEU A 338 10.61 24.51 4.51
CA LEU A 338 11.25 23.98 5.71
C LEU A 338 10.52 22.72 6.18
N ALA A 339 9.19 22.75 6.29
CA ALA A 339 8.40 21.60 6.71
C ALA A 339 8.54 20.41 5.74
N ALA A 340 8.65 20.65 4.43
CA ALA A 340 8.89 19.61 3.44
C ALA A 340 10.26 18.92 3.60
N GLU A 341 11.24 19.61 4.17
CA GLU A 341 12.56 19.09 4.54
C GLU A 341 12.59 18.52 5.97
N GLY A 342 11.44 18.39 6.64
CA GLY A 342 11.32 17.90 8.01
C GLY A 342 11.68 18.94 9.09
N VAL A 343 11.86 20.21 8.71
CA VAL A 343 12.23 21.29 9.61
C VAL A 343 10.98 22.06 10.06
N SER A 344 10.65 21.94 11.34
CA SER A 344 9.58 22.74 11.95
C SER A 344 10.07 24.17 12.21
N SER A 345 9.19 25.15 12.17
CA SER A 345 9.58 26.56 12.29
C SER A 345 8.58 27.41 13.08
N ALA A 346 9.11 28.36 13.84
CA ALA A 346 8.33 29.38 14.55
C ALA A 346 8.64 30.78 13.99
N LEU A 347 7.61 31.56 13.66
CA LEU A 347 7.79 32.95 13.23
C LEU A 347 7.89 33.88 14.44
N LEU A 348 8.99 34.63 14.50
CA LEU A 348 9.31 35.56 15.59
C LEU A 348 9.61 36.97 15.05
N PRO A 349 9.50 38.00 15.90
CA PRO A 349 10.04 39.32 15.61
C PRO A 349 11.54 39.25 15.28
N PRO A 350 12.08 40.16 14.45
CA PRO A 350 13.50 40.18 14.16
C PRO A 350 14.33 40.49 15.42
N PRO A 351 15.63 40.11 15.45
CA PRO A 351 16.53 40.51 16.52
C PRO A 351 16.58 42.05 16.64
N VAL A 352 16.46 42.55 17.87
CA VAL A 352 16.51 43.99 18.15
C VAL A 352 17.84 44.57 17.64
N GLY A 353 17.76 45.63 16.83
CA GLY A 353 18.93 46.29 16.25
C GLY A 353 19.49 45.65 14.97
N SER A 354 18.88 44.58 14.47
CA SER A 354 19.24 44.00 13.16
C SER A 354 18.53 44.69 11.99
N THR A 355 19.01 44.46 10.77
CA THR A 355 18.35 44.91 9.53
C THR A 355 17.28 43.92 9.03
N ALA A 356 17.06 42.81 9.74
CA ALA A 356 16.05 41.83 9.39
C ALA A 356 14.64 42.34 9.74
N SER A 357 13.63 41.85 9.04
CA SER A 357 12.22 42.15 9.32
C SER A 357 11.46 40.96 9.92
N ALA A 358 12.05 39.77 9.91
CA ALA A 358 11.53 38.59 10.60
C ALA A 358 12.66 37.63 11.00
N ALA A 359 12.38 36.80 12.00
CA ALA A 359 13.20 35.65 12.36
C ALA A 359 12.34 34.38 12.33
N LEU A 360 12.89 33.30 11.79
CA LEU A 360 12.36 31.95 11.97
C LEU A 360 13.28 31.19 12.91
N ALA A 361 12.71 30.69 14.00
CA ALA A 361 13.37 29.72 14.86
C ALA A 361 13.11 28.33 14.30
N VAL A 362 14.17 27.57 14.01
CA VAL A 362 14.13 26.23 13.42
C VAL A 362 14.85 25.20 14.28
#